data_AF-A0AAW6DEG7-F1
#
_entry.id   AF-A0AAW6DEG7-F1
#
_cell.length_a   1.000
_cell.length_b   1.000
_cell.length_c   1.000
_cell.angle_alpha   90.00
_cell.angle_beta   90.00
_cell.angle_gamma   90.00
#
_symmetry.space_group_name_H-M   'P 1'
#
loop_
_entity.id
_entity.type
_entity.pdbx_description
1 polymer ?
#
loop_
_entity_poly.entity_id
_entity_poly.type
_entity_poly.pdbx_seq_one_letter_code
_entity_poly.pdbx_strand_id
1 'polypeptide(L)'
;MSKKMKMTVLMAGQYDIVNGSKIDFRLDQEKHLYIAECEGKAFGLLNQIKKGSKRQLKKIGNEFSGVVLRTVPEQYLLEVLVERKV
;
A
#
# COMPACT_ATOMS: atom_id res chain seq x y z
N MET A 1 6.82 -5.03 -20.25
CA MET A 1 7.11 -3.97 -19.26
C MET A 1 6.17 -4.12 -18.08
N SER A 2 6.68 -4.45 -16.89
CA SER A 2 5.86 -4.54 -15.67
C SER A 2 5.29 -3.17 -15.31
N LYS A 3 3.97 -3.03 -15.24
CA LYS A 3 3.32 -1.77 -14.86
C LYS A 3 3.42 -1.62 -13.34
N LYS A 4 4.36 -0.77 -12.89
CA LYS A 4 4.53 -0.43 -11.47
C LYS A 4 3.56 0.68 -11.05
N MET A 5 3.03 0.58 -9.84
CA MET A 5 2.25 1.62 -9.19
C MET A 5 3.00 2.12 -7.96
N LYS A 6 2.97 3.43 -7.73
CA LYS A 6 3.45 4.04 -6.47
C LYS A 6 2.24 4.54 -5.71
N MET A 7 2.15 4.17 -4.45
CA MET A 7 1.02 4.47 -3.58
C MET A 7 1.51 5.01 -2.25
N THR A 8 0.65 5.70 -1.51
CA THR A 8 0.88 6.06 -0.12
C THR A 8 -0.10 5.32 0.77
N VAL A 9 0.39 4.93 1.95
CA VAL A 9 -0.38 4.44 3.07
C VAL A 9 -0.45 5.54 4.12
N LEU A 10 -1.64 5.81 4.65
CA LEU A 10 -1.83 6.59 5.86
C LEU A 10 -1.77 5.64 7.05
N MET A 11 -0.80 5.84 7.93
CA MET A 11 -0.54 5.00 9.09
C MET A 11 -1.42 5.45 10.27
N ALA A 12 -1.89 4.48 11.06
CA ALA A 12 -2.69 4.72 12.27
C ALA A 12 -1.83 5.20 13.48
N GLY A 13 -0.52 5.29 13.30
CA GLY A 13 0.46 5.63 14.32
C GLY A 13 1.87 5.64 13.75
N GLN A 14 2.86 5.79 14.61
CA GLN A 14 4.27 5.64 14.24
C GLN A 14 4.65 4.16 14.31
N TYR A 15 5.19 3.63 13.21
CA TYR A 15 5.63 2.24 13.11
C TYR A 15 7.05 2.20 12.56
N ASP A 16 7.86 1.29 13.11
CA ASP A 16 9.23 1.05 12.63
C ASP A 16 9.22 0.11 11.41
N ILE A 17 8.60 0.57 10.32
CA ILE A 17 8.56 -0.16 9.05
C ILE A 17 9.69 0.35 8.17
N VAL A 18 10.68 -0.52 7.97
CA VAL A 18 11.89 -0.22 7.20
C VAL A 18 11.65 -0.28 5.68
N ASN A 19 12.52 0.40 4.93
CA ASN A 19 12.53 0.31 3.48
C ASN A 19 12.78 -1.13 3.02
N GLY A 20 12.08 -1.58 1.98
CA GLY A 20 12.16 -2.95 1.49
C GLY A 20 11.18 -3.92 2.15
N SER A 21 10.52 -3.54 3.25
CA SER A 21 9.49 -4.38 3.87
C SER A 21 8.33 -4.66 2.91
N LYS A 22 7.76 -5.87 3.03
CA LYS A 22 6.56 -6.26 2.29
C LYS A 22 5.33 -5.73 3.01
N ILE A 23 4.46 -5.05 2.27
CA ILE A 23 3.16 -4.58 2.74
C ILE A 23 2.07 -5.33 2.00
N ASP A 24 1.19 -5.98 2.74
CA ASP A 24 0.01 -6.63 2.22
C ASP A 24 -1.18 -5.68 2.28
N PHE A 25 -2.03 -5.74 1.25
CA PHE A 25 -3.23 -4.94 1.12
C PHE A 25 -4.43 -5.85 0.95
N ARG A 26 -5.49 -5.57 1.69
CA ARG A 26 -6.78 -6.24 1.55
C ARG A 26 -7.93 -5.24 1.50
N LEU A 27 -8.81 -5.39 0.52
CA LEU A 27 -10.01 -4.56 0.40
C LEU A 27 -11.02 -4.94 1.48
N ASP A 28 -11.30 -3.99 2.37
CA ASP A 28 -12.52 -4.00 3.16
C ASP A 28 -13.69 -3.66 2.22
N GLN A 29 -14.52 -4.67 1.92
CA GLN A 29 -15.63 -4.53 0.97
C GLN A 29 -16.76 -3.65 1.50
N GLU A 30 -16.94 -3.60 2.82
CA GLU A 30 -17.98 -2.81 3.47
C GLU A 30 -17.61 -1.32 3.43
N LYS A 31 -16.35 -1.01 3.72
CA LYS A 31 -15.85 0.38 3.78
C LYS A 31 -15.28 0.89 2.46
N HIS A 32 -15.09 0.01 1.49
CA HIS A 32 -14.45 0.30 0.20
C HIS A 32 -13.04 0.90 0.33
N LEU A 33 -12.27 0.45 1.32
CA LEU A 33 -10.91 0.91 1.60
C LEU A 33 -9.95 -0.27 1.65
N TYR A 34 -8.70 -0.07 1.21
CA TYR A 34 -7.68 -1.10 1.37
C TYR A 34 -6.98 -0.93 2.71
N ILE A 35 -7.01 -1.96 3.54
CA ILE A 35 -6.26 -2.08 4.78
C ILE A 35 -4.83 -2.50 4.41
N ALA A 36 -3.84 -1.78 4.96
CA ALA A 36 -2.44 -2.12 4.84
C ALA A 36 -1.99 -2.90 6.08
N GLU A 37 -1.37 -4.05 5.85
CA GLU A 37 -0.88 -4.99 6.85
C GLU A 37 0.63 -5.21 6.64
N CYS A 38 1.39 -5.28 7.73
CA CYS A 38 2.80 -5.65 7.73
C CYS A 38 2.97 -6.76 8.77
N GLU A 39 3.57 -7.88 8.38
CA GLU A 39 3.75 -9.06 9.25
C GLU A 39 2.44 -9.53 9.92
N GLY A 40 1.33 -9.46 9.18
CA GLY A 40 0.00 -9.86 9.65
C GLY A 40 -0.67 -8.87 10.62
N LYS A 41 -0.09 -7.68 10.83
CA LYS A 41 -0.68 -6.61 11.65
C LYS A 41 -1.14 -5.45 10.79
N ALA A 42 -2.42 -5.09 10.90
CA ALA A 42 -2.96 -3.90 10.28
C ALA A 42 -2.34 -2.64 10.93
N PHE A 43 -1.82 -1.73 10.11
CA PHE A 43 -1.15 -0.52 10.58
C PHE A 43 -1.60 0.75 9.85
N GLY A 44 -2.37 0.62 8.79
CA GLY A 44 -2.80 1.78 8.01
C GLY A 44 -3.79 1.46 6.91
N LEU A 45 -4.09 2.49 6.13
CA LEU A 45 -5.01 2.43 5.00
C LEU A 45 -4.33 2.96 3.75
N LEU A 46 -4.65 2.39 2.60
CA LEU A 46 -4.27 2.98 1.32
C LEU A 46 -4.88 4.38 1.19
N ASN A 47 -4.03 5.38 0.97
CA ASN A 47 -4.40 6.78 0.96
C ASN A 47 -4.47 7.35 -0.47
N GLN A 48 -3.35 7.30 -1.22
CA GLN A 48 -3.26 7.92 -2.54
C GLN A 48 -2.47 7.06 -3.54
N ILE A 49 -2.87 7.11 -4.81
CA ILE A 49 -2.07 6.62 -5.93
C ILE A 49 -1.21 7.78 -6.45
N LYS A 50 0.10 7.75 -6.16
CA LYS A 50 1.08 8.73 -6.67
C LYS A 50 1.46 8.46 -8.12
N LYS A 51 1.55 7.18 -8.52
CA LYS A 51 1.84 6.76 -9.89
C LYS A 51 0.98 5.56 -10.25
N GLY A 52 0.26 5.63 -11.37
CA GLY A 52 -0.70 4.62 -11.80
C GLY A 52 -2.11 5.20 -11.86
N SER A 53 -3.13 4.35 -11.82
CA SER A 53 -4.53 4.77 -11.92
C SER A 53 -5.45 3.88 -11.11
N LYS A 54 -6.64 4.40 -10.73
CA LYS A 54 -7.70 3.61 -10.08
C LYS A 54 -8.10 2.39 -10.93
N ARG A 55 -8.08 2.51 -12.27
CA ARG A 55 -8.36 1.38 -13.18
C ARG A 55 -7.30 0.29 -13.09
N GLN A 56 -6.03 0.65 -12.88
CA GLN A 56 -4.98 -0.34 -12.64
C GLN A 56 -5.16 -1.00 -11.26
N LEU A 57 -5.48 -0.25 -10.22
CA LEU A 57 -5.78 -0.80 -8.89
C LEU A 57 -6.93 -1.82 -8.95
N LYS A 58 -8.04 -1.48 -9.61
CA LYS A 58 -9.16 -2.41 -9.82
C LYS A 58 -8.76 -3.70 -10.55
N LYS A 59 -7.74 -3.66 -11.42
CA LYS A 59 -7.22 -4.84 -12.12
C LYS A 59 -6.23 -5.66 -11.30
N ILE A 60 -5.67 -5.09 -10.23
CA ILE A 60 -4.84 -5.83 -9.28
C ILE A 60 -5.73 -6.71 -8.42
N GLY A 61 -6.91 -6.20 -8.03
CA GLY A 61 -7.92 -6.96 -7.31
C GLY A 61 -7.99 -6.57 -5.84
N ASN A 62 -8.66 -7.41 -5.05
CA ASN A 62 -8.97 -7.12 -3.65
C ASN A 62 -7.80 -7.39 -2.70
N GLU A 63 -6.85 -8.23 -3.11
CA GLU A 63 -5.69 -8.59 -2.31
C GLU A 63 -4.43 -8.48 -3.15
N PHE A 64 -3.41 -7.80 -2.62
CA PHE A 64 -2.12 -7.65 -3.28
C PHE A 64 -1.04 -7.21 -2.31
N SER A 65 0.21 -7.25 -2.77
CA SER A 65 1.35 -6.81 -1.96
C SER A 65 2.17 -5.76 -2.70
N GLY A 66 2.88 -4.95 -1.92
CA GLY A 66 3.91 -4.05 -2.41
C GLY A 66 5.13 -4.03 -1.50
N VAL A 67 6.12 -3.23 -1.88
CA VAL A 67 7.38 -3.07 -1.16
C VAL A 67 7.53 -1.62 -0.72
N VAL A 68 7.93 -1.40 0.53
CA VAL A 68 8.18 -0.06 1.07
C VAL A 68 9.34 0.61 0.35
N LEU A 69 9.10 1.80 -0.17
CA LEU A 69 10.14 2.66 -0.75
C LEU A 69 10.70 3.65 0.25
N ARG A 70 9.83 4.20 1.09
CA ARG A 70 10.15 5.26 2.04
C ARG A 70 9.07 5.36 3.11
N THR A 71 9.48 5.52 4.36
CA THR A 71 8.59 5.91 5.47
C THR A 71 8.81 7.39 5.84
N VAL A 72 7.75 8.12 6.15
CA VAL A 72 7.75 9.52 6.61
C VAL A 72 6.94 9.58 7.91
N PRO A 73 7.55 9.21 9.05
CA PRO A 73 6.84 9.04 10.33
C PRO A 73 6.11 10.30 10.82
N GLU A 74 6.70 11.49 10.60
CA GLU A 74 6.15 12.77 11.04
C GLU A 74 4.84 13.12 10.34
N GLN A 75 4.61 12.54 9.16
CA GLN A 75 3.40 12.73 8.37
C GLN A 75 2.45 11.53 8.45
N TYR A 76 2.82 10.48 9.21
CA TYR A 76 2.11 9.20 9.22
C TYR A 76 1.94 8.62 7.81
N LEU A 77 2.91 8.85 6.92
CA LEU A 77 2.85 8.38 5.54
C LEU A 77 3.93 7.35 5.24
N LEU A 78 3.57 6.38 4.41
CA LEU A 78 4.49 5.37 3.90
C LEU A 78 4.29 5.18 2.40
N GLU A 79 5.36 5.29 1.62
CA GLU A 79 5.33 5.05 0.18
C GLU A 79 5.59 3.58 -0.15
N VAL A 80 4.71 3.02 -0.98
CA VAL A 80 4.78 1.62 -1.41
C VAL A 80 4.85 1.53 -2.93
N LEU A 81 5.71 0.64 -3.43
CA LEU A 81 5.76 0.22 -4.81
C LEU A 81 4.98 -1.09 -4.97
N VAL A 82 3.96 -1.10 -5.83
CA VAL A 82 3.20 -2.30 -6.17
C VAL A 82 3.54 -2.69 -7.60
N GLU A 83 4.02 -3.91 -7.79
CA GLU A 83 4.31 -4.45 -9.11
C GLU A 83 3.20 -5.40 -9.54
N ARG A 84 2.59 -5.10 -10.69
CA ARG A 84 1.68 -6.06 -11.32
C ARG A 84 2.51 -7.13 -12.02
N LYS A 85 2.50 -8.37 -11.51
CA LYS A 85 2.90 -9.54 -12.30
C LYS A 85 1.87 -9.68 -13.43
N VAL A 86 2.34 -9.60 -14.67
CA VAL A 86 1.55 -9.78 -15.88
C VAL A 86 1.55 -11.25 -16.23
#